data_AF-A0A7J4P3R9-F1
#
_entry.id   AF-A0A7J4P3R9-F1
#
_cell.length_a   1.000
_cell.length_b   1.000
_cell.length_c   1.000
_cell.angle_alpha   90.00
_cell.angle_beta   90.00
_cell.angle_gamma   90.00
#
_symmetry.space_group_name_H-M   'P 1'
#
loop_
_entity.id
_entity.type
_entity.pdbx_description
1 polymer ?
#
loop_
_entity_poly.entity_id
_entity_poly.type
_entity_poly.pdbx_seq_one_letter_code
_entity_poly.pdbx_strand_id
1 'polypeptide(L)'
;MRIVIDTNILISREQNTVLSSELQELLRLIDEGGHQLVVHPLSLKELVKDKDEERRKVNLSKVGAYNKLEEPANPIDDEGFLLSLKIPLPIKNTHDEIDINLIYAIHKNSADFLITEDRGIHTKAELLKLSDRVFDVTEALTYFKRLSPSSQRVISPPAIKDVPMHNINLDDPFFRTLKGDYGDGEFVDWWNRKSREGRKAWVYYVDGKIGALLVYKIEEEIIDTNPPLPKKRRLKICTLQVVHLGHKIGELFIKMSVKFAVNSDVDEVYLTHFSKEEDFLLSLVKEFGFLKVGKNQRGEDVLLKKLVPETAITSPLEMLQNYFPSVYEGISVRKFIIPIRPEYHNRLFTDYEARQPSLVEFQGQLIIEGNTIRKAYLCHSKITRIRSGDIVLFYRSIDRKSLTSLGVVEKVINETTDSEYIIKEVGKRTVYTKKEIETMAKEPTKVILFSLNFHFPQLVPLEKLKAERLLFGTPQSITEINHQQYFRIIELSGLKQKYFFNN
;
A
#
# COMPACT_ATOMS: atom_id res chain seq x y z
N MET A 1 -20.18 1.92 5.21
CA MET A 1 -20.48 1.60 6.62
C MET A 1 -21.29 2.74 7.21
N ARG A 2 -22.25 2.44 8.09
CA ARG A 2 -23.01 3.40 8.88
C ARG A 2 -22.32 3.59 10.23
N ILE A 3 -21.98 4.82 10.56
CA ILE A 3 -21.20 5.14 11.76
C ILE A 3 -22.02 6.11 12.60
N VAL A 4 -22.33 5.70 13.82
CA VAL A 4 -23.00 6.55 14.80
C VAL A 4 -21.93 7.36 15.55
N ILE A 5 -22.16 8.66 15.68
CA ILE A 5 -21.33 9.53 16.51
C ILE A 5 -22.12 9.89 17.77
N ASP A 6 -21.45 9.85 18.91
CA ASP A 6 -21.99 10.29 20.20
C ASP A 6 -22.34 11.79 20.22
N THR A 7 -23.31 12.18 21.05
CA THR A 7 -23.77 13.56 21.24
C THR A 7 -22.61 14.49 21.57
N ASN A 8 -21.65 14.09 22.40
CA ASN A 8 -20.54 14.95 22.80
C ASN A 8 -19.61 15.34 21.64
N ILE A 9 -19.38 14.42 20.70
CA ILE A 9 -18.58 14.67 19.50
C ILE A 9 -19.35 15.54 18.50
N LEU A 10 -20.68 15.40 18.45
CA LEU A 10 -21.54 16.31 17.68
C LEU A 10 -21.52 17.73 18.26
N ILE A 11 -21.59 17.86 19.58
CA ILE A 11 -21.52 19.15 20.27
C ILE A 11 -20.18 19.84 20.01
N SER A 12 -19.05 19.12 20.12
CA SER A 12 -17.72 19.69 19.90
C SER A 12 -17.48 20.15 18.46
N ARG A 13 -18.15 19.51 17.49
CA ARG A 13 -18.17 19.94 16.08
C ARG A 13 -18.93 21.25 15.85
N GLU A 14 -20.00 21.49 16.61
CA GLU A 14 -20.94 22.58 16.34
C GLU A 14 -20.71 23.84 17.18
N GLN A 15 -20.03 23.71 18.31
CA GLN A 15 -19.65 24.84 19.14
C GLN A 15 -18.53 25.67 18.48
N ASN A 16 -18.36 26.92 18.95
CA ASN A 16 -17.23 27.80 18.59
C ASN A 16 -15.91 27.32 19.23
N THR A 17 -15.65 26.01 19.19
CA THR A 17 -14.44 25.36 19.68
C THR A 17 -13.60 24.92 18.49
N VAL A 18 -12.28 25.11 18.58
CA VAL A 18 -11.37 24.58 17.58
C VAL A 18 -11.45 23.06 17.61
N LEU A 19 -11.92 22.46 16.52
CA LEU A 19 -11.89 21.01 16.35
C LEU A 19 -10.45 20.51 16.47
N SER A 20 -10.21 19.47 17.26
CA SER A 20 -8.91 18.78 17.29
C SER A 20 -8.52 18.31 15.89
N SER A 21 -7.24 18.37 15.55
CA SER A 21 -6.69 17.87 14.28
C SER A 21 -7.11 16.42 13.98
N GLU A 22 -7.18 15.60 15.01
CA GLU A 22 -7.51 14.18 14.98
C GLU A 22 -8.94 13.96 14.51
N LEU A 23 -9.90 14.69 15.10
CA LEU A 23 -11.31 14.63 14.70
C LEU A 23 -11.53 15.19 13.29
N GLN A 24 -10.86 16.28 12.90
CA GLN A 24 -10.94 16.81 11.54
C GLN A 24 -10.45 15.78 10.51
N GLU A 25 -9.31 15.14 10.80
CA GLU A 25 -8.75 14.11 9.93
C GLU A 25 -9.66 12.89 9.87
N LEU A 26 -10.19 12.42 11.00
CA LEU A 26 -11.13 11.30 11.06
C LEU A 26 -12.36 11.54 10.19
N LEU A 27 -13.03 12.70 10.34
CA LEU A 27 -14.20 13.04 9.55
C LEU A 27 -13.90 13.07 8.05
N ARG A 28 -12.74 13.61 7.65
CA ARG A 28 -12.28 13.57 6.27
C ARG A 28 -12.09 12.14 5.75
N LEU A 29 -11.50 11.25 6.55
CA LEU A 29 -11.26 9.85 6.13
C LEU A 29 -12.57 9.06 6.02
N ILE A 30 -13.52 9.32 6.91
CA ILE A 30 -14.87 8.73 6.86
C ILE A 30 -15.59 9.16 5.57
N ASP A 31 -15.53 10.45 5.23
CA ASP A 31 -16.13 11.00 4.00
C ASP A 31 -15.43 10.48 2.73
N GLU A 32 -14.08 10.51 2.70
CA GLU A 32 -13.27 9.94 1.61
C GLU A 32 -13.55 8.43 1.38
N GLY A 33 -13.83 7.69 2.46
CA GLY A 33 -14.19 6.28 2.41
C GLY A 33 -15.62 6.00 1.94
N GLY A 34 -16.42 7.03 1.64
CA GLY A 34 -17.83 6.92 1.30
C GLY A 34 -18.67 6.32 2.44
N HIS A 35 -18.23 6.50 3.68
CA HIS A 35 -18.95 6.01 4.85
C HIS A 35 -20.02 7.04 5.28
N GLN A 36 -21.13 6.53 5.79
CA GLN A 36 -22.26 7.37 6.18
C GLN A 36 -22.19 7.66 7.68
N LEU A 37 -21.97 8.92 8.02
CA LEU A 37 -22.20 9.40 9.37
C LEU A 37 -23.70 9.52 9.62
N VAL A 38 -24.17 8.88 10.69
CA VAL A 38 -25.57 8.91 11.14
C VAL A 38 -25.64 9.35 12.60
N VAL A 39 -26.74 10.01 12.96
CA VAL A 39 -26.97 10.49 14.32
C VAL A 39 -28.23 9.85 14.89
N HIS A 40 -28.17 9.46 16.17
CA HIS A 40 -29.34 8.95 16.86
C HIS A 40 -30.37 10.08 17.08
N PRO A 41 -31.68 9.87 16.81
CA PRO A 41 -32.70 10.90 17.00
C PRO A 41 -32.77 11.48 18.41
N LEU A 42 -32.44 10.69 19.45
CA LEU A 42 -32.41 11.19 20.83
C LEU A 42 -31.26 12.18 21.07
N SER A 43 -30.08 11.94 20.49
CA SER A 43 -28.95 12.88 20.53
C SER A 43 -29.29 14.21 19.87
N LEU A 44 -30.08 14.20 18.79
CA LEU A 44 -30.58 15.44 18.17
C LEU A 44 -31.58 16.18 19.09
N LYS A 45 -32.45 15.47 19.81
CA LYS A 45 -33.36 16.09 20.79
C LYS A 45 -32.60 16.75 21.94
N GLU A 46 -31.47 16.18 22.33
CA GLU A 46 -30.57 16.75 23.35
C GLU A 46 -29.96 18.07 22.88
N LEU A 47 -29.47 18.13 21.64
CA LEU A 47 -28.93 19.36 21.02
C LEU A 47 -29.94 20.52 20.98
N VAL A 48 -31.24 20.22 20.90
CA VAL A 48 -32.33 21.22 20.89
C VAL A 48 -32.65 21.73 22.30
N LYS A 49 -32.27 21.00 23.35
CA LYS A 49 -32.49 21.39 24.76
C LYS A 49 -31.38 22.30 25.30
N ASP A 50 -30.49 22.83 24.45
CA ASP A 50 -29.46 23.78 24.87
C ASP A 50 -30.09 25.01 25.55
N LYS A 51 -29.53 25.38 26.72
CA LYS A 51 -30.02 26.49 27.56
C LYS A 51 -29.65 27.85 26.98
N ASP A 52 -28.68 27.90 26.09
CA ASP A 52 -28.25 29.11 25.40
C ASP A 52 -29.01 29.29 24.08
N GLU A 53 -29.74 30.41 23.96
CA GLU A 53 -30.63 30.64 22.82
C GLU A 53 -29.91 30.78 21.48
N GLU A 54 -28.73 31.38 21.46
CA GLU A 54 -27.96 31.57 20.23
C GLU A 54 -27.34 30.24 19.78
N ARG A 55 -26.80 29.45 20.72
CA ARG A 55 -26.32 28.09 20.42
C ARG A 55 -27.45 27.18 19.95
N ARG A 56 -28.61 27.25 20.60
CA ARG A 56 -29.79 26.47 20.20
C ARG A 56 -30.25 26.80 18.77
N LYS A 57 -30.26 28.07 18.37
CA LYS A 57 -30.60 28.48 17.00
C LYS A 57 -29.59 27.94 15.97
N VAL A 58 -28.29 28.00 16.28
CA VAL A 58 -27.23 27.45 15.43
C VAL A 58 -27.34 25.93 15.29
N ASN A 59 -27.57 25.22 16.39
CA ASN A 59 -27.76 23.77 16.36
C ASN A 59 -29.01 23.40 15.53
N LEU A 60 -30.13 24.08 15.76
CA LEU A 60 -31.39 23.85 15.03
C LEU A 60 -31.26 24.05 13.51
N SER A 61 -30.49 25.05 13.05
CA SER A 61 -30.29 25.28 11.61
C SER A 61 -29.45 24.18 10.93
N LYS A 62 -28.67 23.42 11.70
CA LYS A 62 -27.76 22.38 11.21
C LYS A 62 -28.26 20.95 11.43
N VAL A 63 -29.19 20.73 12.37
CA VAL A 63 -29.81 19.41 12.64
C VAL A 63 -30.41 18.77 11.38
N GLY A 64 -30.88 19.56 10.42
CA GLY A 64 -31.41 19.08 9.13
C GLY A 64 -30.36 18.55 8.15
N ALA A 65 -29.07 18.84 8.37
CA ALA A 65 -27.98 18.40 7.51
C ALA A 65 -27.42 17.01 7.88
N TYR A 66 -27.84 16.46 9.02
CA TYR A 66 -27.41 15.15 9.50
C TYR A 66 -28.31 14.03 8.99
N ASN A 67 -27.70 12.96 8.48
CA ASN A 67 -28.42 11.71 8.26
C ASN A 67 -28.81 11.12 9.62
N LYS A 68 -30.07 10.71 9.76
CA LYS A 68 -30.58 10.14 11.01
C LYS A 68 -30.57 8.64 10.94
N LEU A 69 -30.43 7.99 12.10
CA LEU A 69 -30.77 6.58 12.19
C LEU A 69 -32.29 6.45 12.04
N GLU A 70 -32.73 5.77 10.99
CA GLU A 70 -34.15 5.51 10.70
C GLU A 70 -34.70 4.49 11.69
N GLU A 71 -35.82 4.84 12.34
CA GLU A 71 -36.57 3.96 13.25
C GLU A 71 -35.68 3.12 14.20
N PRO A 72 -34.83 3.73 15.05
CA PRO A 72 -34.02 3.01 16.02
C PRO A 72 -34.89 2.10 16.89
N ALA A 73 -34.46 0.85 17.03
CA ALA A 73 -35.09 -0.07 17.96
C ALA A 73 -35.00 0.47 19.39
N ASN A 74 -36.07 0.31 20.16
CA ASN A 74 -36.12 0.78 21.54
C ASN A 74 -35.59 -0.32 22.48
N PRO A 75 -34.61 -0.02 23.36
CA PRO A 75 -34.07 -1.00 24.31
C PRO A 75 -35.04 -1.39 25.44
N ILE A 76 -36.13 -0.64 25.67
CA ILE A 76 -37.03 -0.83 26.82
C ILE A 76 -37.70 -2.22 26.82
N ASP A 77 -37.99 -2.77 25.64
CA ASP A 77 -38.68 -4.06 25.51
C ASP A 77 -37.69 -5.26 25.39
N ASP A 78 -36.38 -5.02 25.48
CA ASP A 78 -35.34 -6.05 25.41
C ASP A 78 -34.78 -6.37 26.80
N GLU A 79 -35.52 -7.18 27.55
CA GLU A 79 -35.15 -7.58 28.91
C GLU A 79 -33.76 -8.24 28.97
N GLY A 80 -33.40 -9.04 27.96
CA GLY A 80 -32.11 -9.73 27.89
C GLY A 80 -30.94 -8.75 27.79
N PHE A 81 -31.08 -7.73 26.93
CA PHE A 81 -30.12 -6.66 26.81
C PHE A 81 -30.00 -5.85 28.11
N LEU A 82 -31.12 -5.41 28.69
CA LEU A 82 -31.11 -4.60 29.92
C LEU A 82 -30.51 -5.35 31.12
N LEU A 83 -30.82 -6.65 31.25
CA LEU A 83 -30.25 -7.53 32.29
C LEU A 83 -28.73 -7.66 32.14
N SER A 84 -28.23 -7.83 30.91
CA SER A 84 -26.79 -7.97 30.65
C SER A 84 -25.98 -6.73 31.06
N LEU A 85 -26.60 -5.55 31.00
CA LEU A 85 -26.00 -4.27 31.43
C LEU A 85 -26.35 -3.87 32.88
N LYS A 86 -27.13 -4.69 33.59
CA LYS A 86 -27.63 -4.41 34.96
C LYS A 86 -28.36 -3.06 35.08
N ILE A 87 -29.10 -2.66 34.04
CA ILE A 87 -29.81 -1.38 34.01
C ILE A 87 -31.14 -1.53 34.76
N PRO A 88 -31.37 -0.75 35.85
CA PRO A 88 -32.66 -0.77 36.53
C PRO A 88 -33.71 0.02 35.74
N LEU A 89 -34.92 -0.51 35.64
CA LEU A 89 -36.08 0.20 35.13
C LEU A 89 -36.85 0.90 36.26
N PRO A 90 -37.37 2.13 36.05
CA PRO A 90 -37.22 2.96 34.85
C PRO A 90 -35.84 3.61 34.76
N ILE A 91 -35.35 3.85 33.54
CA ILE A 91 -34.11 4.61 33.29
C ILE A 91 -34.31 6.02 33.84
N LYS A 92 -33.51 6.40 34.86
CA LYS A 92 -33.77 7.61 35.65
C LYS A 92 -33.21 8.89 35.04
N ASN A 93 -32.22 8.78 34.15
CA ASN A 93 -31.46 9.90 33.62
C ASN A 93 -31.53 9.90 32.08
N THR A 94 -31.84 11.06 31.51
CA THR A 94 -31.97 11.24 30.06
C THR A 94 -30.64 11.08 29.32
N HIS A 95 -29.49 11.35 29.95
CA HIS A 95 -28.19 11.06 29.33
C HIS A 95 -27.94 9.55 29.28
N ASP A 96 -28.21 8.84 30.37
CA ASP A 96 -28.09 7.37 30.39
C ASP A 96 -29.01 6.72 29.35
N GLU A 97 -30.21 7.27 29.14
CA GLU A 97 -31.12 6.82 28.09
C GLU A 97 -30.48 6.91 26.69
N ILE A 98 -29.78 8.00 26.39
CA ILE A 98 -29.12 8.20 25.09
C ILE A 98 -27.98 7.21 24.92
N ASP A 99 -27.09 7.07 25.91
CA ASP A 99 -25.98 6.12 25.89
C ASP A 99 -26.46 4.68 25.65
N ILE A 100 -27.52 4.29 26.35
CA ILE A 100 -28.12 2.95 26.22
C ILE A 100 -28.64 2.76 24.80
N ASN A 101 -29.32 3.75 24.23
CA ASN A 101 -29.83 3.69 22.86
C ASN A 101 -28.70 3.66 21.82
N LEU A 102 -27.61 4.41 22.03
CA LEU A 102 -26.44 4.41 21.13
C LEU A 102 -25.79 3.03 21.07
N ILE A 103 -25.57 2.38 22.22
CA ILE A 103 -25.01 1.04 22.29
C ILE A 103 -25.98 0.00 21.73
N TYR A 104 -27.28 0.15 22.03
CA TYR A 104 -28.31 -0.75 21.54
C TYR A 104 -28.43 -0.72 20.01
N ALA A 105 -28.24 0.45 19.38
CA ALA A 105 -28.16 0.57 17.93
C ALA A 105 -27.02 -0.28 17.33
N ILE A 106 -25.89 -0.41 18.02
CA ILE A 106 -24.81 -1.32 17.60
C ILE A 106 -25.19 -2.78 17.87
N HIS A 107 -25.76 -3.08 19.03
CA HIS A 107 -26.19 -4.41 19.41
C HIS A 107 -27.20 -5.01 18.41
N LYS A 108 -28.16 -4.21 17.94
CA LYS A 108 -29.15 -4.59 16.92
C LYS A 108 -28.67 -4.43 15.48
N ASN A 109 -27.41 -4.06 15.26
CA ASN A 109 -26.80 -3.86 13.94
C ASN A 109 -27.48 -2.75 13.11
N SER A 110 -28.09 -1.76 13.76
CA SER A 110 -28.63 -0.57 13.08
C SER A 110 -27.52 0.33 12.53
N ALA A 111 -26.31 0.24 13.09
CA ALA A 111 -25.08 0.82 12.56
C ALA A 111 -23.90 -0.13 12.73
N ASP A 112 -22.86 0.04 11.91
CA ASP A 112 -21.67 -0.79 11.94
C ASP A 112 -20.81 -0.45 13.16
N PHE A 113 -20.58 0.85 13.41
CA PHE A 113 -19.69 1.36 14.45
C PHE A 113 -20.27 2.53 15.23
N LEU A 114 -19.83 2.67 16.49
CA LEU A 114 -20.07 3.83 17.35
C LEU A 114 -18.74 4.51 17.67
N ILE A 115 -18.68 5.84 17.55
CA ILE A 115 -17.52 6.64 17.95
C ILE A 115 -17.91 7.48 19.16
N THR A 116 -17.22 7.28 20.29
CA THR A 116 -17.47 7.95 21.56
C THR A 116 -16.20 8.02 22.43
N GLU A 117 -16.06 9.12 23.16
CA GLU A 117 -15.02 9.29 24.20
C GLU A 117 -15.54 8.89 25.60
N ASP A 118 -16.80 8.44 25.71
CA ASP A 118 -17.43 8.09 26.98
C ASP A 118 -16.99 6.71 27.47
N ARG A 119 -16.23 6.68 28.58
CA ARG A 119 -15.73 5.45 29.21
C ARG A 119 -16.85 4.53 29.73
N GLY A 120 -17.98 5.10 30.13
CA GLY A 120 -19.15 4.35 30.54
C GLY A 120 -19.75 3.57 29.36
N ILE A 121 -19.79 4.17 28.17
CA ILE A 121 -20.20 3.47 26.95
C ILE A 121 -19.22 2.33 26.60
N HIS A 122 -17.92 2.58 26.66
CA HIS A 122 -16.89 1.55 26.43
C HIS A 122 -17.01 0.36 27.40
N THR A 123 -17.24 0.63 28.68
CA THR A 123 -17.43 -0.41 29.70
C THR A 123 -18.67 -1.26 29.41
N LYS A 124 -19.78 -0.62 29.01
CA LYS A 124 -21.02 -1.32 28.62
C LYS A 124 -20.81 -2.16 27.34
N ALA A 125 -20.03 -1.66 26.38
CA ALA A 125 -19.70 -2.40 25.16
C ALA A 125 -18.87 -3.66 25.44
N GLU A 126 -17.94 -3.61 26.39
CA GLU A 126 -17.15 -4.77 26.82
C GLU A 126 -18.02 -5.86 27.43
N LEU A 127 -18.97 -5.49 28.31
CA LEU A 127 -19.94 -6.43 28.90
C LEU A 127 -20.78 -7.16 27.83
N LEU A 128 -21.06 -6.48 26.72
CA LEU A 128 -21.83 -7.01 25.59
C LEU A 128 -20.98 -7.69 24.51
N LYS A 129 -19.65 -7.74 24.68
CA LYS A 129 -18.70 -8.23 23.66
C LYS A 129 -18.80 -7.46 22.33
N LEU A 130 -19.00 -6.15 22.41
CA LEU A 130 -19.12 -5.23 21.28
C LEU A 130 -17.92 -4.28 21.14
N SER A 131 -16.86 -4.45 21.94
CA SER A 131 -15.68 -3.56 21.94
C SER A 131 -15.06 -3.36 20.56
N ASP A 132 -15.05 -4.38 19.70
CA ASP A 132 -14.50 -4.28 18.33
C ASP A 132 -15.29 -3.34 17.40
N ARG A 133 -16.44 -2.81 17.87
CA ARG A 133 -17.34 -1.93 17.11
C ARG A 133 -17.59 -0.58 17.78
N VAL A 134 -16.95 -0.31 18.92
CA VAL A 134 -17.06 0.94 19.66
C VAL A 134 -15.66 1.52 19.80
N PHE A 135 -15.43 2.69 19.20
CA PHE A 135 -14.11 3.31 19.10
C PHE A 135 -14.08 4.64 19.83
N ASP A 136 -12.95 4.99 20.42
CA ASP A 136 -12.62 6.40 20.65
C ASP A 136 -12.16 7.10 19.35
N VAL A 137 -11.96 8.42 19.37
CA VAL A 137 -11.56 9.17 18.16
C VAL A 137 -10.18 8.73 17.66
N THR A 138 -9.26 8.37 18.54
CA THR A 138 -7.89 7.96 18.20
C THR A 138 -7.86 6.55 17.57
N GLU A 139 -8.62 5.62 18.14
CA GLU A 139 -8.83 4.27 17.63
C GLU A 139 -9.54 4.32 16.29
N ALA A 140 -10.62 5.10 16.17
CA ALA A 140 -11.33 5.30 14.91
C ALA A 140 -10.40 5.90 13.86
N LEU A 141 -9.63 6.95 14.19
CA LEU A 141 -8.66 7.56 13.29
C LEU A 141 -7.63 6.54 12.81
N THR A 142 -7.10 5.71 13.71
CA THR A 142 -6.15 4.64 13.38
C THR A 142 -6.79 3.61 12.46
N TYR A 143 -8.03 3.20 12.73
CA TYR A 143 -8.79 2.25 11.92
C TYR A 143 -9.06 2.80 10.51
N PHE A 144 -9.64 4.00 10.40
CA PHE A 144 -9.97 4.61 9.11
C PHE A 144 -8.74 5.07 8.32
N LYS A 145 -7.61 5.41 8.96
CA LYS A 145 -6.34 5.63 8.26
C LYS A 145 -5.88 4.38 7.51
N ARG A 146 -6.03 3.20 8.11
CA ARG A 146 -5.68 1.93 7.44
C ARG A 146 -6.61 1.63 6.26
N LEU A 147 -7.84 2.13 6.30
CA LEU A 147 -8.82 1.97 5.22
C LEU A 147 -8.72 3.06 4.14
N SER A 148 -8.19 4.23 4.48
CA SER A 148 -8.18 5.40 3.59
C SER A 148 -7.27 5.22 2.37
N PRO A 149 -7.66 5.75 1.21
CA PRO A 149 -6.81 5.81 0.01
C PRO A 149 -5.48 6.53 0.24
N SER A 150 -5.38 7.41 1.23
CA SER A 150 -4.12 8.12 1.55
C SER A 150 -3.02 7.17 2.07
N SER A 151 -3.39 6.07 2.72
CA SER A 151 -2.47 4.96 3.07
C SER A 151 -2.00 4.14 1.86
N GLN A 152 -2.67 4.28 0.72
CA GLN A 152 -2.36 3.59 -0.53
C GLN A 152 -1.34 4.37 -1.39
N ARG A 153 -0.87 5.54 -0.92
CA ARG A 153 0.13 6.32 -1.65
C ARG A 153 1.40 5.50 -1.84
N VAL A 154 1.80 5.37 -3.09
CA VAL A 154 3.09 4.77 -3.45
C VAL A 154 4.13 5.87 -3.47
N ILE A 155 5.23 5.64 -2.75
CA ILE A 155 6.43 6.46 -2.87
C ILE A 155 6.96 6.25 -4.29
N SER A 156 6.77 7.27 -5.12
CA SER A 156 7.23 7.33 -6.48
C SER A 156 8.41 8.30 -6.60
N PRO A 157 9.29 8.12 -7.60
CA PRO A 157 10.27 9.14 -7.92
C PRO A 157 9.59 10.50 -8.17
N PRO A 158 10.20 11.64 -7.77
CA PRO A 158 9.60 12.97 -7.94
C PRO A 158 9.19 13.31 -9.38
N ALA A 159 9.88 12.69 -10.35
CA ALA A 159 9.60 12.80 -11.78
C ALA A 159 8.27 12.15 -12.22
N ILE A 160 7.76 11.17 -11.46
CA ILE A 160 6.45 10.57 -11.69
C ILE A 160 5.39 11.38 -10.95
N LYS A 161 4.36 11.84 -11.67
CA LYS A 161 3.25 12.60 -11.11
C LYS A 161 1.99 11.73 -11.05
N ASP A 162 1.34 11.67 -9.89
CA ASP A 162 -0.01 11.12 -9.74
C ASP A 162 -1.02 12.27 -9.93
N VAL A 163 -1.64 12.35 -11.10
CA VAL A 163 -2.51 13.47 -11.47
C VAL A 163 -3.92 12.99 -11.85
N PRO A 164 -4.96 13.78 -11.60
CA PRO A 164 -6.27 13.54 -12.18
C PRO A 164 -6.23 13.52 -13.71
N MET A 165 -6.97 12.61 -14.34
CA MET A 165 -6.99 12.47 -15.80
C MET A 165 -7.44 13.74 -16.54
N HIS A 166 -8.29 14.57 -15.93
CA HIS A 166 -8.74 15.84 -16.53
C HIS A 166 -7.61 16.88 -16.67
N ASN A 167 -6.48 16.71 -15.98
CA ASN A 167 -5.31 17.59 -16.10
C ASN A 167 -4.37 17.19 -17.24
N ILE A 168 -4.63 16.08 -17.93
CA ILE A 168 -3.76 15.55 -18.98
C ILE A 168 -4.36 15.95 -20.34
N ASN A 169 -3.55 16.59 -21.17
CA ASN A 169 -3.97 17.01 -22.50
C ASN A 169 -4.15 15.79 -23.43
N LEU A 170 -5.40 15.46 -23.77
CA LEU A 170 -5.76 14.34 -24.63
C LEU A 170 -5.39 14.57 -26.12
N ASP A 171 -5.06 15.80 -26.49
CA ASP A 171 -4.59 16.17 -27.83
C ASP A 171 -3.07 15.97 -27.99
N ASP A 172 -2.36 15.57 -26.94
CA ASP A 172 -0.95 15.20 -27.02
C ASP A 172 -0.76 14.04 -28.02
N PRO A 173 0.21 14.12 -28.96
CA PRO A 173 0.52 13.05 -29.91
C PRO A 173 0.76 11.67 -29.27
N PHE A 174 1.14 11.62 -28.00
CA PHE A 174 1.23 10.40 -27.18
C PHE A 174 -0.01 9.51 -27.31
N PHE A 175 -1.20 10.11 -27.37
CA PHE A 175 -2.47 9.37 -27.43
C PHE A 175 -2.84 8.86 -28.82
N ARG A 176 -2.12 9.23 -29.89
CA ARG A 176 -2.47 8.84 -31.26
C ARG A 176 -2.55 7.32 -31.42
N THR A 177 -1.60 6.59 -30.85
CA THR A 177 -1.60 5.11 -30.91
C THR A 177 -2.76 4.52 -30.11
N LEU A 178 -3.04 5.05 -28.91
CA LEU A 178 -4.15 4.57 -28.08
C LEU A 178 -5.51 4.84 -28.74
N LYS A 179 -5.70 6.03 -29.31
CA LYS A 179 -6.89 6.38 -30.10
C LYS A 179 -7.04 5.47 -31.33
N GLY A 180 -5.94 5.12 -31.99
CA GLY A 180 -5.95 4.15 -33.10
C GLY A 180 -6.34 2.73 -32.67
N ASP A 181 -5.80 2.26 -31.55
CA ASP A 181 -6.01 0.88 -31.07
C ASP A 181 -7.42 0.67 -30.48
N TYR A 182 -7.95 1.68 -29.78
CA TYR A 182 -9.22 1.58 -29.05
C TYR A 182 -10.40 2.25 -29.78
N GLY A 183 -10.16 2.89 -30.93
CA GLY A 183 -11.13 3.74 -31.61
C GLY A 183 -11.13 5.16 -31.03
N ASP A 184 -10.92 6.18 -31.88
CA ASP A 184 -10.69 7.56 -31.42
C ASP A 184 -11.86 8.10 -30.60
N GLY A 185 -13.09 8.01 -31.12
CA GLY A 185 -14.30 8.44 -30.40
C GLY A 185 -14.55 7.66 -29.10
N GLU A 186 -14.45 6.32 -29.15
CA GLU A 186 -14.66 5.46 -27.98
C GLU A 186 -13.66 5.74 -26.86
N PHE A 187 -12.39 5.94 -27.22
CA PHE A 187 -11.33 6.26 -26.26
C PHE A 187 -11.52 7.64 -25.63
N VAL A 188 -11.88 8.65 -26.43
CA VAL A 188 -12.15 10.01 -25.94
C VAL A 188 -13.36 10.03 -25.00
N ASP A 189 -14.44 9.34 -25.35
CA ASP A 189 -15.63 9.24 -24.50
C ASP A 189 -15.35 8.51 -23.19
N TRP A 190 -14.58 7.42 -23.24
CA TRP A 190 -14.09 6.73 -22.06
C TRP A 190 -13.25 7.67 -21.19
N TRP A 191 -12.28 8.37 -21.77
CA TRP A 191 -11.40 9.30 -21.05
C TRP A 191 -12.19 10.37 -20.32
N ASN A 192 -13.13 11.02 -21.02
CA ASN A 192 -13.95 12.10 -20.46
C ASN A 192 -14.83 11.62 -19.31
N ARG A 193 -15.45 10.44 -19.46
CA ARG A 193 -16.25 9.83 -18.40
C ARG A 193 -15.40 9.49 -17.18
N LYS A 194 -14.24 8.86 -17.37
CA LYS A 194 -13.35 8.51 -16.25
C LYS A 194 -12.71 9.73 -15.59
N SER A 195 -12.46 10.79 -16.35
CA SER A 195 -12.01 12.08 -15.82
C SER A 195 -13.06 12.73 -14.91
N ARG A 196 -14.35 12.67 -15.27
CA ARG A 196 -15.47 13.13 -14.41
C ARG A 196 -15.63 12.32 -13.12
N GLU A 197 -15.29 11.02 -13.16
CA GLU A 197 -15.24 10.16 -11.98
C GLU A 197 -14.03 10.46 -11.06
N GLY A 198 -13.16 11.42 -11.41
CA GLY A 198 -11.96 11.74 -10.63
C GLY A 198 -10.84 10.72 -10.75
N ARG A 199 -10.85 9.89 -11.80
CA ARG A 199 -9.80 8.89 -12.07
C ARG A 199 -8.43 9.56 -12.17
N LYS A 200 -7.41 8.89 -11.63
CA LYS A 200 -6.03 9.35 -11.67
C LYS A 200 -5.16 8.50 -12.60
N ALA A 201 -4.00 9.03 -12.94
CA ALA A 201 -2.96 8.35 -13.68
C ALA A 201 -1.58 8.72 -13.14
N TRP A 202 -0.64 7.78 -13.21
CA TRP A 202 0.78 8.07 -13.09
C TRP A 202 1.32 8.50 -14.44
N VAL A 203 2.00 9.64 -14.45
CA VAL A 203 2.50 10.28 -15.67
C VAL A 203 3.97 10.64 -15.49
N TYR A 204 4.77 10.34 -16.51
CA TYR A 204 6.13 10.83 -16.63
C TYR A 204 6.21 11.82 -17.78
N TYR A 205 6.72 13.03 -17.50
CA TYR A 205 6.93 14.07 -18.49
C TYR A 205 8.41 14.19 -18.86
N VAL A 206 8.67 14.37 -20.15
CA VAL A 206 10.00 14.61 -20.72
C VAL A 206 9.91 15.88 -21.55
N ASP A 207 10.64 16.92 -21.15
CA ASP A 207 10.62 18.23 -21.83
C ASP A 207 9.20 18.77 -22.05
N GLY A 208 8.32 18.58 -21.06
CA GLY A 208 6.91 19.01 -21.09
C GLY A 208 5.96 18.11 -21.88
N LYS A 209 6.45 17.04 -22.54
CA LYS A 209 5.62 16.05 -23.26
C LYS A 209 5.43 14.78 -22.47
N ILE A 210 4.34 14.04 -22.73
CA ILE A 210 4.09 12.76 -22.06
C ILE A 210 5.07 11.70 -22.59
N GLY A 211 5.93 11.20 -21.70
CA GLY A 211 6.87 10.11 -21.99
C GLY A 211 6.30 8.74 -21.65
N ALA A 212 5.47 8.66 -20.60
CA ALA A 212 4.77 7.43 -20.20
C ALA A 212 3.52 7.74 -19.37
N LEU A 213 2.53 6.84 -19.44
CA LEU A 213 1.26 6.92 -18.74
C LEU A 213 0.84 5.55 -18.20
N LEU A 214 0.38 5.50 -16.95
CA LEU A 214 -0.35 4.37 -16.39
C LEU A 214 -1.64 4.85 -15.72
N VAL A 215 -2.79 4.45 -16.26
CA VAL A 215 -4.11 4.65 -15.65
C VAL A 215 -4.49 3.40 -14.86
N TYR A 216 -4.88 3.56 -13.60
CA TYR A 216 -5.16 2.43 -12.70
C TYR A 216 -6.46 2.62 -11.92
N LYS A 217 -7.01 1.50 -11.43
CA LYS A 217 -8.10 1.50 -10.46
C LYS A 217 -8.15 0.22 -9.63
N ILE A 218 -8.66 0.34 -8.41
CA ILE A 218 -9.18 -0.81 -7.68
C ILE A 218 -10.62 -1.03 -8.15
N GLU A 219 -10.96 -2.27 -8.43
CA GLU A 219 -12.33 -2.70 -8.76
C GLU A 219 -12.61 -4.09 -8.16
N GLU A 220 -13.89 -4.43 -8.11
CA GLU A 220 -14.36 -5.73 -7.64
C GLU A 220 -15.43 -6.25 -8.61
N GLU A 221 -14.98 -6.60 -9.81
CA GLU A 221 -15.83 -7.00 -10.93
C GLU A 221 -15.49 -8.43 -11.40
N ILE A 222 -16.42 -9.07 -12.10
CA ILE A 222 -16.15 -10.28 -12.89
C ILE A 222 -15.30 -9.83 -14.08
N ILE A 223 -14.18 -10.51 -14.35
CA ILE A 223 -13.37 -10.16 -15.53
C ILE A 223 -13.91 -10.93 -16.71
N ASP A 224 -14.20 -10.19 -17.77
CA ASP A 224 -14.58 -10.71 -19.08
C ASP A 224 -13.40 -11.49 -19.70
N THR A 225 -13.43 -12.81 -19.48
CA THR A 225 -12.54 -13.81 -20.07
C THR A 225 -13.35 -15.05 -20.42
N ASN A 226 -12.79 -15.98 -21.18
CA ASN A 226 -13.38 -17.29 -21.40
C ASN A 226 -12.47 -18.42 -20.84
N PRO A 227 -12.82 -19.07 -19.71
CA PRO A 227 -14.00 -18.80 -18.86
C PRO A 227 -13.85 -17.48 -18.07
N PRO A 228 -14.96 -16.87 -17.60
CA PRO A 228 -14.90 -15.62 -16.83
C PRO A 228 -14.16 -15.80 -15.50
N LEU A 229 -13.31 -14.83 -15.13
CA LEU A 229 -12.73 -14.84 -13.79
C LEU A 229 -13.73 -14.32 -12.77
N PRO A 230 -13.86 -15.00 -11.61
CA PRO A 230 -14.86 -14.65 -10.61
C PRO A 230 -14.63 -13.25 -10.04
N LYS A 231 -15.70 -12.65 -9.51
CA LYS A 231 -15.65 -11.37 -8.79
C LYS A 231 -14.65 -11.46 -7.65
N LYS A 232 -13.64 -10.59 -7.68
CA LYS A 232 -12.60 -10.45 -6.64
C LYS A 232 -12.06 -9.03 -6.70
N ARG A 233 -11.62 -8.52 -5.56
CA ARG A 233 -11.01 -7.19 -5.46
C ARG A 233 -9.61 -7.21 -6.11
N ARG A 234 -9.41 -6.39 -7.13
CA ARG A 234 -8.20 -6.40 -7.99
C ARG A 234 -7.74 -4.98 -8.31
N LEU A 235 -6.44 -4.86 -8.60
CA LEU A 235 -5.87 -3.67 -9.22
C LEU A 235 -5.92 -3.86 -10.74
N LYS A 236 -6.73 -3.06 -11.42
CA LYS A 236 -6.74 -3.00 -12.88
C LYS A 236 -5.78 -1.90 -13.36
N ILE A 237 -4.81 -2.29 -14.17
CA ILE A 237 -4.09 -1.35 -15.03
C ILE A 237 -4.97 -1.16 -16.28
N CYS A 238 -5.64 -0.01 -16.36
CA CYS A 238 -6.61 0.30 -17.41
C CYS A 238 -5.93 0.68 -18.72
N THR A 239 -4.80 1.37 -18.63
CA THR A 239 -4.02 1.82 -19.78
C THR A 239 -2.57 1.91 -19.34
N LEU A 240 -1.66 1.34 -20.12
CA LEU A 240 -0.22 1.44 -19.91
C LEU A 240 0.44 1.69 -21.26
N GLN A 241 1.08 2.85 -21.40
CA GLN A 241 1.76 3.24 -22.63
C GLN A 241 3.08 3.93 -22.28
N VAL A 242 4.16 3.53 -22.98
CA VAL A 242 5.52 4.05 -22.76
C VAL A 242 6.14 4.40 -24.10
N VAL A 243 6.52 5.66 -24.29
CA VAL A 243 7.18 6.16 -25.51
C VAL A 243 8.66 6.45 -25.26
N HIS A 244 8.99 7.00 -24.08
CA HIS A 244 10.37 7.36 -23.71
C HIS A 244 10.95 6.42 -22.64
N LEU A 245 12.26 6.16 -22.68
CA LEU A 245 13.00 5.25 -21.76
C LEU A 245 12.55 3.77 -21.74
N GLY A 246 11.50 3.41 -22.49
CA GLY A 246 11.09 2.04 -22.82
C GLY A 246 10.97 1.11 -21.60
N HIS A 247 11.68 -0.02 -21.65
CA HIS A 247 11.62 -1.09 -20.63
C HIS A 247 11.78 -0.61 -19.20
N LYS A 248 12.62 0.40 -18.96
CA LYS A 248 12.98 0.86 -17.61
C LYS A 248 11.83 1.61 -16.91
N ILE A 249 11.09 2.46 -17.64
CA ILE A 249 9.90 3.10 -17.07
C ILE A 249 8.76 2.09 -16.93
N GLY A 250 8.61 1.17 -17.88
CA GLY A 250 7.65 0.09 -17.77
C GLY A 250 7.87 -0.75 -16.50
N GLU A 251 9.11 -1.15 -16.23
CA GLU A 251 9.47 -1.85 -14.98
C GLU A 251 9.14 -1.03 -13.74
N LEU A 252 9.45 0.27 -13.72
CA LEU A 252 9.08 1.16 -12.62
C LEU A 252 7.55 1.22 -12.40
N PHE A 253 6.77 1.30 -13.47
CA PHE A 253 5.31 1.29 -13.39
C PHE A 253 4.75 -0.04 -12.90
N ILE A 254 5.34 -1.18 -13.29
CA ILE A 254 4.98 -2.49 -12.74
C ILE A 254 5.33 -2.55 -11.24
N LYS A 255 6.54 -2.11 -10.85
CA LYS A 255 6.96 -2.01 -9.45
C LYS A 255 5.99 -1.17 -8.62
N MET A 256 5.63 0.00 -9.13
CA MET A 256 4.67 0.89 -8.48
C MET A 256 3.28 0.26 -8.38
N SER A 257 2.82 -0.44 -9.43
CA SER A 257 1.53 -1.14 -9.43
C SER A 257 1.49 -2.25 -8.39
N VAL A 258 2.55 -3.06 -8.31
CA VAL A 258 2.68 -4.13 -7.30
C VAL A 258 2.72 -3.53 -5.89
N LYS A 259 3.51 -2.47 -5.66
CA LYS A 259 3.57 -1.77 -4.37
C LYS A 259 2.21 -1.15 -3.99
N PHE A 260 1.49 -0.57 -4.95
CA PHE A 260 0.15 -0.06 -4.75
C PHE A 260 -0.83 -1.16 -4.35
N ALA A 261 -0.78 -2.31 -5.03
CA ALA A 261 -1.61 -3.47 -4.70
C ALA A 261 -1.32 -4.01 -3.29
N VAL A 262 -0.03 -4.13 -2.92
CA VAL A 262 0.38 -4.54 -1.56
C VAL A 262 -0.14 -3.56 -0.50
N ASN A 263 0.04 -2.25 -0.71
CA ASN A 263 -0.42 -1.22 0.21
C ASN A 263 -1.95 -1.19 0.31
N SER A 264 -2.64 -1.47 -0.80
CA SER A 264 -4.10 -1.50 -0.89
C SER A 264 -4.74 -2.82 -0.46
N ASP A 265 -3.93 -3.77 0.00
CA ASP A 265 -4.34 -5.13 0.37
C ASP A 265 -5.10 -5.87 -0.74
N VAL A 266 -4.51 -5.86 -1.93
CA VAL A 266 -5.00 -6.52 -3.13
C VAL A 266 -3.97 -7.55 -3.58
N ASP A 267 -4.42 -8.79 -3.78
CA ASP A 267 -3.52 -9.91 -4.11
C ASP A 267 -3.44 -10.20 -5.61
N GLU A 268 -4.19 -9.47 -6.43
CA GLU A 268 -4.23 -9.65 -7.89
C GLU A 268 -4.15 -8.32 -8.63
N VAL A 269 -3.21 -8.25 -9.58
CA VAL A 269 -3.08 -7.15 -10.54
C VAL A 269 -3.37 -7.70 -11.92
N TYR A 270 -4.15 -6.98 -12.73
CA TYR A 270 -4.43 -7.42 -14.09
C TYR A 270 -4.47 -6.25 -15.06
N LEU A 271 -4.30 -6.56 -16.34
CA LEU A 271 -4.42 -5.62 -17.44
C LEU A 271 -5.04 -6.30 -18.66
N THR A 272 -5.68 -5.50 -19.52
CA THR A 272 -6.12 -5.92 -20.85
C THR A 272 -5.29 -5.21 -21.89
N HIS A 273 -4.94 -5.92 -22.96
CA HIS A 273 -4.09 -5.36 -24.00
C HIS A 273 -4.35 -5.98 -25.38
N PHE A 274 -4.40 -5.16 -26.40
CA PHE A 274 -4.42 -5.62 -27.79
C PHE A 274 -3.00 -6.03 -28.21
N SER A 275 -2.67 -7.31 -28.02
CA SER A 275 -1.36 -7.87 -28.38
C SER A 275 -1.06 -7.69 -29.87
N LYS A 276 0.13 -7.17 -30.18
CA LYS A 276 0.64 -6.99 -31.55
C LYS A 276 1.80 -7.96 -31.84
N GLU A 277 2.23 -8.03 -33.10
CA GLU A 277 3.52 -8.65 -33.43
C GLU A 277 4.64 -7.85 -32.77
N GLU A 278 5.61 -8.55 -32.16
CA GLU A 278 6.73 -7.94 -31.41
C GLU A 278 6.31 -7.00 -30.27
N ASP A 279 5.34 -7.42 -29.47
CA ASP A 279 4.81 -6.62 -28.36
C ASP A 279 5.76 -6.55 -27.16
N PHE A 280 6.47 -5.43 -27.06
CA PHE A 280 7.38 -5.13 -25.96
C PHE A 280 6.69 -5.15 -24.59
N LEU A 281 5.46 -4.63 -24.48
CA LEU A 281 4.74 -4.57 -23.21
C LEU A 281 4.40 -5.98 -22.72
N LEU A 282 3.95 -6.85 -23.63
CA LEU A 282 3.65 -8.25 -23.32
C LEU A 282 4.89 -8.99 -22.79
N SER A 283 6.05 -8.79 -23.40
CA SER A 283 7.32 -9.37 -22.92
C SER A 283 7.71 -8.85 -21.54
N LEU A 284 7.58 -7.54 -21.33
CA LEU A 284 7.89 -6.90 -20.05
C LEU A 284 7.01 -7.44 -18.92
N VAL A 285 5.68 -7.47 -19.09
CA VAL A 285 4.78 -7.89 -17.99
C VAL A 285 4.94 -9.39 -17.69
N LYS A 286 5.20 -10.22 -18.71
CA LYS A 286 5.52 -11.64 -18.52
C LYS A 286 6.80 -11.84 -17.69
N GLU A 287 7.83 -11.02 -17.89
CA GLU A 287 9.07 -11.04 -17.10
C GLU A 287 8.81 -10.82 -15.60
N PHE A 288 7.74 -10.10 -15.27
CA PHE A 288 7.31 -9.80 -13.89
C PHE A 288 6.12 -10.65 -13.41
N GLY A 289 5.87 -11.79 -14.07
CA GLY A 289 4.93 -12.81 -13.58
C GLY A 289 3.47 -12.56 -13.95
N PHE A 290 3.19 -11.72 -14.94
CA PHE A 290 1.84 -11.66 -15.54
C PHE A 290 1.66 -12.85 -16.49
N LEU A 291 0.57 -13.59 -16.30
CA LEU A 291 0.19 -14.75 -17.11
C LEU A 291 -1.05 -14.43 -17.93
N LYS A 292 -1.06 -14.86 -19.19
CA LYS A 292 -2.25 -14.74 -20.05
C LYS A 292 -3.28 -15.78 -19.60
N VAL A 293 -4.43 -15.29 -19.15
CA VAL A 293 -5.53 -16.13 -18.63
C VAL A 293 -6.68 -16.29 -19.62
N GLY A 294 -6.71 -15.49 -20.69
CA GLY A 294 -7.72 -15.59 -21.72
C GLY A 294 -7.75 -14.36 -22.62
N LYS A 295 -8.85 -14.21 -23.35
CA LYS A 295 -9.22 -13.01 -24.09
C LYS A 295 -10.58 -12.50 -23.63
N ASN A 296 -10.77 -11.18 -23.68
CA ASN A 296 -12.09 -10.57 -23.48
C ASN A 296 -12.91 -10.58 -24.78
N GLN A 297 -14.17 -10.13 -24.71
CA GLN A 297 -15.08 -10.07 -25.87
C GLN A 297 -14.60 -9.12 -26.98
N ARG A 298 -13.75 -8.14 -26.65
CA ARG A 298 -13.13 -7.23 -27.63
C ARG A 298 -11.91 -7.85 -28.32
N GLY A 299 -11.46 -9.03 -27.88
CA GLY A 299 -10.28 -9.71 -28.41
C GLY A 299 -8.96 -9.30 -27.76
N GLU A 300 -8.99 -8.48 -26.70
CA GLU A 300 -7.81 -8.12 -25.90
C GLU A 300 -7.34 -9.32 -25.08
N ASP A 301 -6.02 -9.49 -24.98
CA ASP A 301 -5.42 -10.45 -24.06
C ASP A 301 -5.62 -9.97 -22.62
N VAL A 302 -6.09 -10.85 -21.75
CA VAL A 302 -6.21 -10.60 -20.32
C VAL A 302 -5.01 -11.22 -19.63
N LEU A 303 -4.22 -10.38 -18.96
CA LEU A 303 -2.99 -10.76 -18.29
C LEU A 303 -3.15 -10.54 -16.79
N LEU A 304 -3.03 -11.61 -16.02
CA LEU A 304 -3.22 -11.64 -14.57
C LEU A 304 -1.90 -11.93 -13.87
N LYS A 305 -1.59 -11.15 -12.83
CA LYS A 305 -0.53 -11.40 -11.87
C LYS A 305 -1.12 -11.65 -10.50
N LYS A 306 -0.83 -12.82 -9.93
CA LYS A 306 -1.11 -13.11 -8.52
C LYS A 306 0.11 -12.71 -7.69
N LEU A 307 -0.12 -12.07 -6.55
CA LEU A 307 0.93 -11.70 -5.60
C LEU A 307 1.14 -12.79 -4.55
N VAL A 308 0.15 -13.66 -4.35
CA VAL A 308 0.16 -14.76 -3.38
C VAL A 308 -0.13 -16.07 -4.12
N PRO A 309 0.67 -17.12 -3.92
CA PRO A 309 0.40 -18.43 -4.50
C PRO A 309 -0.80 -19.12 -3.84
N GLU A 310 -1.57 -19.84 -4.66
CA GLU A 310 -2.70 -20.68 -4.20
C GLU A 310 -2.26 -22.12 -3.92
N THR A 311 -1.11 -22.51 -4.45
CA THR A 311 -0.51 -23.84 -4.28
C THR A 311 0.83 -23.74 -3.57
N ALA A 312 1.28 -24.82 -2.94
CA ALA A 312 2.59 -24.85 -2.31
C ALA A 312 3.70 -24.69 -3.36
N ILE A 313 4.58 -23.73 -3.14
CA ILE A 313 5.76 -23.47 -3.97
C ILE A 313 6.97 -23.53 -3.06
N THR A 314 7.90 -24.43 -3.38
CA THR A 314 9.10 -24.69 -2.59
C THR A 314 10.36 -24.10 -3.22
N SER A 315 10.28 -23.63 -4.47
CA SER A 315 11.38 -22.98 -5.18
C SER A 315 11.37 -21.46 -4.93
N PRO A 316 12.42 -20.88 -4.30
CA PRO A 316 12.50 -19.44 -4.08
C PRO A 316 12.50 -18.62 -5.38
N LEU A 317 13.12 -19.14 -6.44
CA LEU A 317 13.19 -18.46 -7.73
C LEU A 317 11.86 -18.51 -8.47
N GLU A 318 11.12 -19.61 -8.36
CA GLU A 318 9.77 -19.72 -8.91
C GLU A 318 8.81 -18.77 -8.19
N MET A 319 8.88 -18.73 -6.84
CA MET A 319 8.14 -17.76 -6.03
C MET A 319 8.42 -16.34 -6.49
N LEU A 320 9.70 -15.99 -6.63
CA LEU A 320 10.12 -14.66 -7.05
C LEU A 320 9.59 -14.32 -8.46
N GLN A 321 9.74 -15.23 -9.42
CA GLN A 321 9.37 -14.99 -10.81
C GLN A 321 7.85 -14.84 -10.99
N ASN A 322 7.07 -15.72 -10.38
CA ASN A 322 5.63 -15.80 -10.62
C ASN A 322 4.83 -14.93 -9.65
N TYR A 323 5.29 -14.79 -8.40
CA TYR A 323 4.53 -14.20 -7.30
C TYR A 323 5.21 -13.00 -6.65
N PHE A 324 6.18 -12.35 -7.31
CA PHE A 324 6.76 -11.09 -6.82
C PHE A 324 5.66 -10.14 -6.30
N PRO A 325 5.73 -9.65 -5.05
CA PRO A 325 6.91 -9.60 -4.18
C PRO A 325 7.01 -10.73 -3.15
N SER A 326 6.20 -11.78 -3.23
CA SER A 326 6.25 -12.91 -2.28
C SER A 326 7.62 -13.58 -2.19
N VAL A 327 7.92 -14.10 -1.01
CA VAL A 327 9.23 -14.65 -0.63
C VAL A 327 9.03 -16.07 -0.10
N TYR A 328 9.80 -17.02 -0.64
CA TYR A 328 9.96 -18.32 -0.02
C TYR A 328 11.10 -18.25 0.99
N GLU A 329 10.81 -18.57 2.24
CA GLU A 329 11.71 -18.42 3.38
C GLU A 329 11.94 -19.72 4.15
N GLY A 330 11.58 -20.87 3.56
CA GLY A 330 11.76 -22.20 4.14
C GLY A 330 13.15 -22.43 4.73
N ILE A 331 13.26 -23.38 5.65
CA ILE A 331 14.46 -23.57 6.48
C ILE A 331 15.75 -23.83 5.68
N SER A 332 15.62 -24.37 4.46
CA SER A 332 16.73 -24.62 3.53
C SER A 332 17.31 -23.34 2.90
N VAL A 333 16.54 -22.26 2.84
CA VAL A 333 16.97 -20.95 2.33
C VAL A 333 17.93 -20.32 3.34
N ARG A 334 19.07 -19.79 2.92
CA ARG A 334 19.98 -19.07 3.84
C ARG A 334 19.70 -17.58 3.82
N LYS A 335 20.00 -16.95 4.95
CA LYS A 335 19.61 -15.58 5.25
C LYS A 335 20.87 -14.80 5.61
N PHE A 336 21.10 -13.67 4.93
CA PHE A 336 22.31 -12.86 5.10
C PHE A 336 21.97 -11.40 5.37
N ILE A 337 22.70 -10.77 6.28
CA ILE A 337 22.69 -9.33 6.50
C ILE A 337 23.86 -8.71 5.74
N ILE A 338 23.56 -7.77 4.84
CA ILE A 338 24.53 -7.01 4.06
C ILE A 338 24.63 -5.59 4.63
N PRO A 339 25.76 -5.20 5.25
CA PRO A 339 25.99 -3.81 5.60
C PRO A 339 26.23 -3.00 4.33
N ILE A 340 25.50 -1.88 4.20
CA ILE A 340 25.59 -0.95 3.07
C ILE A 340 25.80 0.47 3.60
N ARG A 341 26.65 1.24 2.92
CA ARG A 341 26.88 2.66 3.25
C ARG A 341 25.70 3.52 2.81
N PRO A 342 25.40 4.64 3.49
CA PRO A 342 24.28 5.53 3.14
C PRO A 342 24.29 5.99 1.67
N GLU A 343 25.46 6.27 1.11
CA GLU A 343 25.65 6.71 -0.27
C GLU A 343 25.16 5.68 -1.29
N TYR A 344 25.55 4.41 -1.14
CA TYR A 344 25.13 3.32 -2.01
C TYR A 344 23.68 2.90 -1.72
N HIS A 345 23.24 2.96 -0.46
CA HIS A 345 21.85 2.70 -0.07
C HIS A 345 20.89 3.66 -0.78
N ASN A 346 21.18 4.96 -0.76
CA ASN A 346 20.37 5.97 -1.44
C ASN A 346 20.32 5.81 -2.97
N ARG A 347 21.37 5.26 -3.58
CA ARG A 347 21.41 4.97 -5.03
C ARG A 347 20.61 3.71 -5.36
N LEU A 348 20.79 2.66 -4.55
CA LEU A 348 20.18 1.35 -4.77
C LEU A 348 18.68 1.35 -4.49
N PHE A 349 18.23 2.14 -3.50
CA PHE A 349 16.86 2.15 -3.00
C PHE A 349 16.23 3.54 -3.12
N THR A 350 15.97 3.97 -4.35
CA THR A 350 15.42 5.31 -4.64
C THR A 350 14.02 5.52 -4.09
N ASP A 351 13.25 4.45 -3.89
CA ASP A 351 11.89 4.45 -3.34
C ASP A 351 11.79 4.13 -1.85
N TYR A 352 12.92 4.19 -1.13
CA TYR A 352 12.96 4.11 0.33
C TYR A 352 12.46 5.43 0.95
N GLU A 353 11.50 5.34 1.86
CA GLU A 353 10.75 6.50 2.37
C GLU A 353 11.61 7.56 3.06
N ALA A 354 12.58 7.13 3.85
CA ALA A 354 13.40 8.03 4.64
C ALA A 354 14.62 8.58 3.87
N ARG A 355 14.62 8.47 2.55
CA ARG A 355 15.63 9.00 1.62
C ARG A 355 15.28 10.42 1.20
N GLN A 356 16.29 11.28 1.09
CA GLN A 356 16.16 12.57 0.43
C GLN A 356 16.48 12.43 -1.07
N PRO A 357 15.55 12.79 -1.99
CA PRO A 357 15.84 12.81 -3.42
C PRO A 357 16.93 13.85 -3.75
N SER A 358 17.70 13.59 -4.81
CA SER A 358 18.70 14.53 -5.31
C SER A 358 18.05 15.71 -6.03
N LEU A 359 18.78 16.83 -6.15
CA LEU A 359 18.33 18.01 -6.91
C LEU A 359 17.94 17.65 -8.36
N VAL A 360 18.68 16.73 -8.96
CA VAL A 360 18.45 16.25 -10.33
C VAL A 360 17.11 15.51 -10.45
N GLU A 361 16.74 14.71 -9.45
CA GLU A 361 15.41 14.09 -9.39
C GLU A 361 14.30 15.10 -9.20
N PHE A 362 14.52 16.12 -8.35
CA PHE A 362 13.56 17.21 -8.17
C PHE A 362 13.34 18.03 -9.44
N GLN A 363 14.37 18.15 -10.28
CA GLN A 363 14.28 18.76 -11.61
C GLN A 363 13.59 17.87 -12.66
N GLY A 364 13.10 16.69 -12.27
CA GLY A 364 12.28 15.82 -13.11
C GLY A 364 13.04 14.68 -13.80
N GLN A 365 14.33 14.48 -13.51
CA GLN A 365 15.08 13.35 -14.06
C GLN A 365 14.86 12.07 -13.25
N LEU A 366 14.77 10.93 -13.93
CA LEU A 366 14.70 9.62 -13.28
C LEU A 366 16.10 9.05 -13.05
N ILE A 367 16.40 8.62 -11.83
CA ILE A 367 17.53 7.72 -11.56
C ILE A 367 17.10 6.32 -11.97
N ILE A 368 17.41 5.98 -13.21
CA ILE A 368 16.85 4.81 -13.88
C ILE A 368 17.25 3.51 -13.15
N GLU A 369 18.52 3.40 -12.80
CA GLU A 369 19.14 2.19 -12.22
C GLU A 369 18.61 1.89 -10.81
N GLY A 370 18.29 2.94 -10.05
CA GLY A 370 17.70 2.81 -8.72
C GLY A 370 16.22 2.41 -8.74
N ASN A 371 15.53 2.67 -9.85
CA ASN A 371 14.08 2.48 -9.97
C ASN A 371 13.66 1.06 -10.39
N THR A 372 14.60 0.23 -10.83
CA THR A 372 14.35 -1.18 -11.18
C THR A 372 14.00 -2.03 -9.94
N ILE A 373 13.26 -3.11 -10.16
CA ILE A 373 13.03 -4.19 -9.18
C ILE A 373 14.31 -5.00 -9.03
N ARG A 374 14.94 -5.34 -10.17
CA ARG A 374 16.18 -6.12 -10.23
C ARG A 374 17.38 -5.21 -10.03
N LYS A 375 18.27 -5.60 -9.12
CA LYS A 375 19.37 -4.76 -8.64
C LYS A 375 20.69 -5.54 -8.61
N ALA A 376 21.79 -4.81 -8.67
CA ALA A 376 23.14 -5.35 -8.52
C ALA A 376 23.85 -4.70 -7.34
N TYR A 377 24.42 -5.53 -6.46
CA TYR A 377 25.28 -5.09 -5.36
C TYR A 377 26.69 -5.67 -5.54
N LEU A 378 27.69 -4.79 -5.56
CA LEU A 378 29.10 -5.16 -5.71
C LEU A 378 29.81 -4.99 -4.38
N CYS A 379 30.66 -5.95 -4.00
CA CYS A 379 31.45 -5.85 -2.77
C CYS A 379 32.69 -6.76 -2.81
N HIS A 380 33.62 -6.54 -1.88
CA HIS A 380 34.82 -7.38 -1.68
C HIS A 380 34.65 -8.40 -0.55
N SER A 381 33.41 -8.76 -0.21
CA SER A 381 33.16 -9.75 0.84
C SER A 381 33.71 -11.12 0.45
N LYS A 382 34.43 -11.78 1.36
CA LYS A 382 35.01 -13.12 1.14
C LYS A 382 34.01 -14.26 1.33
N ILE A 383 32.75 -13.98 1.71
CA ILE A 383 31.75 -15.02 1.92
C ILE A 383 31.38 -15.68 0.59
N THR A 384 31.63 -16.98 0.43
CA THR A 384 31.29 -17.73 -0.80
C THR A 384 29.99 -18.51 -0.68
N ARG A 385 29.37 -18.50 0.51
CA ARG A 385 28.21 -19.34 0.81
C ARG A 385 26.94 -18.87 0.11
N ILE A 386 26.75 -17.59 -0.21
CA ILE A 386 25.51 -17.06 -0.83
C ILE A 386 25.24 -17.76 -2.18
N ARG A 387 23.99 -18.17 -2.41
CA ARG A 387 23.51 -18.81 -3.65
C ARG A 387 22.21 -18.16 -4.13
N SER A 388 21.82 -18.46 -5.36
CA SER A 388 20.51 -18.11 -5.90
C SER A 388 19.39 -18.67 -5.02
N GLY A 389 18.36 -17.85 -4.80
CA GLY A 389 17.24 -18.14 -3.92
C GLY A 389 17.46 -17.77 -2.45
N ASP A 390 18.68 -17.46 -2.01
CA ASP A 390 18.94 -16.98 -0.65
C ASP A 390 18.33 -15.59 -0.42
N ILE A 391 18.04 -15.27 0.85
CA ILE A 391 17.48 -13.98 1.26
C ILE A 391 18.60 -13.08 1.76
N VAL A 392 18.56 -11.82 1.33
CA VAL A 392 19.48 -10.76 1.77
C VAL A 392 18.69 -9.62 2.43
N LEU A 393 19.15 -9.22 3.62
CA LEU A 393 18.64 -8.09 4.39
C LEU A 393 19.68 -6.97 4.37
N PHE A 394 19.27 -5.74 4.06
CA PHE A 394 20.19 -4.61 3.98
C PHE A 394 20.20 -3.82 5.28
N TYR A 395 21.39 -3.67 5.87
CA TYR A 395 21.66 -2.85 7.05
C TYR A 395 22.32 -1.54 6.63
N ARG A 396 21.62 -0.41 6.83
CA ARG A 396 22.18 0.92 6.53
C ARG A 396 23.11 1.36 7.66
N SER A 397 24.39 1.39 7.35
CA SER A 397 25.47 1.75 8.28
C SER A 397 25.61 3.26 8.49
N ILE A 398 26.43 3.66 9.47
CA ILE A 398 26.82 5.04 9.80
C ILE A 398 25.67 5.89 10.38
N ASP A 399 24.68 6.24 9.57
CA ASP A 399 23.66 7.23 9.93
C ASP A 399 22.44 6.62 10.63
N ARG A 400 21.79 5.63 10.01
CA ARG A 400 20.55 5.02 10.51
C ARG A 400 20.81 3.85 11.46
N LYS A 401 21.86 3.07 11.20
CA LYS A 401 22.24 1.88 11.97
C LYS A 401 21.04 0.93 12.18
N SER A 402 20.33 0.62 11.09
CA SER A 402 19.11 -0.21 11.12
C SER A 402 19.01 -1.10 9.88
N LEU A 403 18.28 -2.20 9.99
CA LEU A 403 17.81 -2.94 8.81
C LEU A 403 16.69 -2.16 8.12
N THR A 404 16.70 -2.17 6.79
CA THR A 404 15.79 -1.32 5.99
C THR A 404 15.05 -2.06 4.88
N SER A 405 15.62 -3.14 4.36
CA SER A 405 15.13 -3.75 3.12
C SER A 405 15.43 -5.24 3.06
N LEU A 406 14.61 -5.98 2.33
CA LEU A 406 14.76 -7.40 2.03
C LEU A 406 14.73 -7.62 0.52
N GLY A 407 15.64 -8.46 0.03
CA GLY A 407 15.64 -8.94 -1.34
C GLY A 407 15.96 -10.42 -1.44
N VAL A 408 15.62 -11.01 -2.58
CA VAL A 408 15.92 -12.40 -2.92
C VAL A 408 17.00 -12.44 -3.99
N VAL A 409 18.03 -13.27 -3.77
CA VAL A 409 19.18 -13.39 -4.66
C VAL A 409 18.78 -14.15 -5.93
N GLU A 410 19.01 -13.57 -7.09
CA GLU A 410 18.80 -14.22 -8.39
C GLU A 410 20.06 -14.94 -8.85
N LYS A 411 21.22 -14.29 -8.73
CA LYS A 411 22.50 -14.81 -9.20
C LYS A 411 23.65 -14.20 -8.38
N VAL A 412 24.69 -14.99 -8.14
CA VAL A 412 25.93 -14.53 -7.51
C VAL A 412 27.10 -14.84 -8.42
N ILE A 413 27.98 -13.85 -8.60
CA ILE A 413 29.28 -14.02 -9.23
C ILE A 413 30.32 -13.81 -8.14
N ASN A 414 31.11 -14.84 -7.87
CA ASN A 414 32.14 -14.78 -6.84
C ASN A 414 33.47 -14.38 -7.46
N GLU A 415 34.18 -13.46 -6.80
CA GLU A 415 35.63 -13.27 -6.92
C GLU A 415 36.12 -13.06 -8.37
N THR A 416 35.50 -12.14 -9.11
CA THR A 416 35.96 -11.77 -10.45
C THR A 416 36.71 -10.44 -10.47
N THR A 417 37.78 -10.36 -11.26
CA THR A 417 38.54 -9.14 -11.54
C THR A 417 38.29 -8.64 -12.97
N ASP A 418 37.39 -9.27 -13.72
CA ASP A 418 37.07 -8.87 -15.09
C ASP A 418 35.94 -7.84 -15.07
N SER A 419 36.31 -6.56 -15.26
CA SER A 419 35.36 -5.46 -15.28
C SER A 419 34.37 -5.54 -16.43
N GLU A 420 34.79 -6.01 -17.61
CA GLU A 420 33.90 -6.11 -18.79
C GLU A 420 32.88 -7.23 -18.58
N TYR A 421 33.29 -8.35 -17.98
CA TYR A 421 32.38 -9.39 -17.54
C TYR A 421 31.36 -8.88 -16.51
N ILE A 422 31.81 -8.14 -15.48
CA ILE A 422 30.91 -7.53 -14.49
C ILE A 422 29.90 -6.61 -15.19
N ILE A 423 30.35 -5.70 -16.06
CA ILE A 423 29.49 -4.75 -16.78
C ILE A 423 28.41 -5.48 -17.57
N LYS A 424 28.78 -6.55 -18.28
CA LYS A 424 27.84 -7.37 -19.07
C LYS A 424 26.78 -8.03 -18.19
N GLU A 425 27.17 -8.54 -17.04
CA GLU A 425 26.31 -9.28 -16.12
C GLU A 425 25.35 -8.38 -15.34
N VAL A 426 25.82 -7.22 -14.86
CA VAL A 426 24.97 -6.28 -14.14
C VAL A 426 24.04 -5.51 -15.08
N GLY A 427 24.49 -5.25 -16.32
CA GLY A 427 23.72 -4.60 -17.37
C GLY A 427 22.97 -3.35 -16.87
N LYS A 428 21.67 -3.29 -17.15
CA LYS A 428 20.79 -2.17 -16.76
C LYS A 428 20.44 -2.11 -15.27
N ARG A 429 20.90 -3.07 -14.46
CA ARG A 429 20.55 -3.24 -13.02
C ARG A 429 21.54 -2.54 -12.07
N THR A 430 22.68 -2.08 -12.59
CA THR A 430 23.75 -1.51 -11.78
C THR A 430 23.52 -0.04 -11.50
N VAL A 431 23.65 0.35 -10.25
CA VAL A 431 23.75 1.78 -9.89
C VAL A 431 25.17 2.32 -10.01
N TYR A 432 26.17 1.45 -10.22
CA TYR A 432 27.58 1.76 -10.33
C TYR A 432 27.93 2.20 -11.76
N THR A 433 28.72 3.26 -11.87
CA THR A 433 29.29 3.73 -13.14
C THR A 433 30.35 2.76 -13.64
N LYS A 434 30.64 2.80 -14.96
CA LYS A 434 31.72 2.00 -15.56
C LYS A 434 33.05 2.16 -14.81
N LYS A 435 33.43 3.40 -14.49
CA LYS A 435 34.67 3.71 -13.76
C LYS A 435 34.68 3.14 -12.33
N GLU A 436 33.54 3.17 -11.63
CA GLU A 436 33.42 2.52 -10.32
C GLU A 436 33.62 1.01 -10.43
N ILE A 437 32.98 0.37 -11.42
CA ILE A 437 33.13 -1.08 -11.64
C ILE A 437 34.58 -1.43 -11.97
N GLU A 438 35.22 -0.71 -12.89
CA GLU A 438 36.65 -0.87 -13.23
C GLU A 438 37.55 -0.71 -12.00
N THR A 439 37.22 0.23 -11.12
CA THR A 439 37.99 0.45 -9.88
C THR A 439 37.80 -0.70 -8.90
N MET A 440 36.56 -1.18 -8.72
CA MET A 440 36.27 -2.30 -7.82
C MET A 440 36.93 -3.59 -8.32
N ALA A 441 36.89 -3.84 -9.63
CA ALA A 441 37.43 -5.03 -10.29
C ALA A 441 38.97 -5.15 -10.25
N LYS A 442 39.68 -4.11 -9.78
CA LYS A 442 41.13 -4.21 -9.49
C LYS A 442 41.45 -5.26 -8.43
N GLU A 443 40.47 -5.60 -7.60
CA GLU A 443 40.53 -6.68 -6.63
C GLU A 443 39.37 -7.66 -6.86
N PRO A 444 39.48 -8.92 -6.41
CA PRO A 444 38.41 -9.91 -6.56
C PRO A 444 37.07 -9.41 -6.03
N THR A 445 36.17 -9.10 -6.96
CA THR A 445 34.87 -8.47 -6.67
C THR A 445 33.77 -9.50 -6.74
N LYS A 446 32.87 -9.47 -5.75
CA LYS A 446 31.64 -10.25 -5.73
C LYS A 446 30.48 -9.39 -6.23
N VAL A 447 29.69 -9.97 -7.13
CA VAL A 447 28.45 -9.38 -7.65
C VAL A 447 27.27 -10.19 -7.15
N ILE A 448 26.33 -9.53 -6.48
CA ILE A 448 25.07 -10.12 -6.03
C ILE A 448 23.95 -9.46 -6.84
N LEU A 449 23.33 -10.22 -7.74
CA LEU A 449 22.12 -9.82 -8.45
C LEU A 449 20.92 -10.29 -7.65
N PHE A 450 20.00 -9.37 -7.34
CA PHE A 450 18.85 -9.67 -6.48
C PHE A 450 17.64 -8.85 -6.90
N SER A 451 16.44 -9.34 -6.59
CA SER A 451 15.21 -8.57 -6.67
C SER A 451 14.92 -7.94 -5.31
N LEU A 452 14.58 -6.64 -5.29
CA LEU A 452 14.15 -5.95 -4.08
C LEU A 452 12.65 -6.24 -3.85
N ASN A 453 12.35 -7.06 -2.84
CA ASN A 453 10.98 -7.46 -2.53
C ASN A 453 10.28 -6.43 -1.64
N PHE A 454 10.93 -6.02 -0.54
CA PHE A 454 10.31 -5.13 0.45
C PHE A 454 11.29 -4.14 1.08
N HIS A 455 10.77 -2.96 1.39
CA HIS A 455 11.33 -2.10 2.43
C HIS A 455 10.61 -2.37 3.75
N PHE A 456 11.32 -2.26 4.86
CA PHE A 456 10.78 -2.49 6.19
C PHE A 456 9.90 -1.29 6.59
N PRO A 457 8.59 -1.48 6.83
CA PRO A 457 7.72 -0.41 7.34
C PRO A 457 8.19 0.15 8.68
N GLN A 458 8.72 -0.73 9.54
CA GLN A 458 9.30 -0.37 10.82
C GLN A 458 10.80 -0.60 10.79
N LEU A 459 11.57 0.41 11.19
CA LEU A 459 13.02 0.28 11.29
C LEU A 459 13.36 -0.73 12.40
N VAL A 460 14.30 -1.62 12.11
CA VAL A 460 14.86 -2.54 13.12
C VAL A 460 16.26 -2.03 13.47
N PRO A 461 16.41 -1.19 14.51
CA PRO A 461 17.69 -0.57 14.86
C PRO A 461 18.67 -1.57 15.47
N LEU A 462 19.97 -1.29 15.34
CA LEU A 462 21.05 -2.13 15.87
C LEU A 462 20.89 -2.43 17.36
N GLU A 463 20.46 -1.44 18.15
CA GLU A 463 20.26 -1.62 19.59
C GLU A 463 19.17 -2.65 19.89
N LYS A 464 18.10 -2.68 19.09
CA LYS A 464 17.06 -3.72 19.18
C LYS A 464 17.59 -5.09 18.75
N LEU A 465 18.38 -5.15 17.68
CA LEU A 465 19.02 -6.40 17.23
C LEU A 465 19.96 -7.00 18.28
N LYS A 466 20.72 -6.15 19.00
CA LYS A 466 21.59 -6.59 20.10
C LYS A 466 20.79 -7.02 21.32
N ALA A 467 19.80 -6.24 21.73
CA ALA A 467 18.97 -6.53 22.89
C ALA A 467 18.28 -7.90 22.77
N GLU A 468 17.84 -8.26 21.56
CA GLU A 468 17.21 -9.55 21.28
C GLU A 468 18.18 -10.65 20.82
N ARG A 469 19.50 -10.41 20.93
CA ARG A 469 20.57 -11.37 20.54
C ARG A 469 20.47 -11.86 19.09
N LEU A 470 19.91 -11.02 18.21
CA LEU A 470 19.80 -11.26 16.77
C LEU A 470 21.12 -10.94 16.06
N LEU A 471 21.90 -10.00 16.62
CA LEU A 471 23.27 -9.70 16.23
C LEU A 471 24.12 -9.43 17.47
N PHE A 472 25.38 -9.88 17.45
CA PHE A 472 26.34 -9.61 18.54
C PHE A 472 26.93 -8.20 18.49
N GLY A 473 26.90 -7.54 17.33
CA GLY A 473 27.51 -6.23 17.13
C GLY A 473 27.15 -5.62 15.78
N THR A 474 27.78 -4.50 15.45
CA THR A 474 27.62 -3.86 14.14
C THR A 474 28.19 -4.77 13.04
N PRO A 475 27.41 -5.17 12.03
CA PRO A 475 27.91 -6.00 10.94
C PRO A 475 28.93 -5.22 10.11
N GLN A 476 30.19 -5.68 10.10
CA GLN A 476 31.28 -5.08 9.31
C GLN A 476 31.40 -5.71 7.91
N SER A 477 30.92 -6.94 7.76
CA SER A 477 30.88 -7.70 6.51
C SER A 477 29.55 -8.44 6.41
N ILE A 478 29.32 -9.11 5.28
CA ILE A 478 28.10 -9.91 5.10
C ILE A 478 28.06 -11.01 6.16
N THR A 479 26.99 -11.03 6.94
CA THR A 479 26.82 -11.93 8.09
C THR A 479 25.66 -12.87 7.83
N GLU A 480 25.88 -14.18 7.95
CA GLU A 480 24.79 -15.17 7.90
C GLU A 480 24.05 -15.19 9.24
N ILE A 481 22.72 -15.26 9.18
CA ILE A 481 21.86 -15.40 10.35
C ILE A 481 21.05 -16.69 10.25
N ASN A 482 20.72 -17.26 11.40
CA ASN A 482 19.89 -18.46 11.42
C ASN A 482 18.40 -18.14 11.20
N HIS A 483 17.61 -19.20 11.01
CA HIS A 483 16.20 -19.07 10.67
C HIS A 483 15.36 -18.37 11.75
N GLN A 484 15.64 -18.66 13.03
CA GLN A 484 14.94 -18.04 14.17
C GLN A 484 15.24 -16.54 14.27
N GLN A 485 16.51 -16.16 14.09
CA GLN A 485 16.92 -14.77 14.06
C GLN A 485 16.22 -14.01 12.93
N TYR A 486 16.16 -14.61 11.74
CA TYR A 486 15.47 -14.04 10.60
C TYR A 486 13.97 -13.83 10.86
N PHE A 487 13.26 -14.86 11.36
CA PHE A 487 11.83 -14.74 11.66
C PHE A 487 11.55 -13.59 12.62
N ARG A 488 12.35 -13.49 13.68
CA ARG A 488 12.20 -12.42 14.64
C ARG A 488 12.44 -11.04 14.02
N ILE A 489 13.39 -10.92 13.09
CA ILE A 489 13.61 -9.67 12.34
C ILE A 489 12.39 -9.33 11.48
N ILE A 490 11.77 -10.31 10.81
CA ILE A 490 10.58 -10.06 9.97
C ILE A 490 9.40 -9.62 10.84
N GLU A 491 9.17 -10.22 12.00
CA GLU A 491 8.17 -9.75 12.97
C GLU A 491 8.41 -8.28 13.36
N LEU A 492 9.64 -7.94 13.75
CA LEU A 492 10.01 -6.58 14.15
C LEU A 492 9.93 -5.56 13.01
N SER A 493 10.06 -6.00 11.75
CA SER A 493 10.03 -5.11 10.59
C SER A 493 8.64 -4.58 10.26
N GLY A 494 7.58 -5.21 10.79
CA GLY A 494 6.19 -4.87 10.46
C GLY A 494 5.75 -5.27 9.05
N LEU A 495 6.48 -6.18 8.39
CA LEU A 495 6.11 -6.71 7.08
C LEU A 495 4.85 -7.60 7.17
N LYS A 496 4.02 -7.54 6.14
CA LYS A 496 2.78 -8.34 6.04
C LYS A 496 3.14 -9.82 5.83
N GLN A 497 2.86 -10.66 6.84
CA GLN A 497 3.21 -12.09 6.86
C GLN A 497 2.63 -12.89 5.69
N LYS A 498 1.51 -12.45 5.10
CA LYS A 498 0.86 -13.15 3.97
C LYS A 498 1.71 -13.29 2.70
N TYR A 499 2.84 -12.57 2.60
CA TYR A 499 3.77 -12.65 1.47
C TYR A 499 4.98 -13.54 1.74
N PHE A 500 5.03 -14.23 2.90
CA PHE A 500 6.14 -15.07 3.32
C PHE A 500 5.68 -16.53 3.44
N PHE A 501 6.38 -17.43 2.76
CA PHE A 501 5.99 -18.83 2.62
C PHE A 501 7.11 -19.77 3.03
N ASN A 502 6.79 -20.78 3.84
CA ASN A 502 7.77 -21.73 4.40
C ASN A 502 7.35 -23.20 4.26
N ASN A 503 6.33 -23.47 3.44
CA ASN A 503 5.78 -24.81 3.17
C ASN A 503 6.83 -25.84 2.75
#